data_AF-A0A521KPR8-F1
#
_entry.id   AF-A0A521KPR8-F1
#
_cell.length_a   1.000
_cell.length_b   1.000
_cell.length_c   1.000
_cell.angle_alpha   90.00
_cell.angle_beta   90.00
_cell.angle_gamma   90.00
#
_symmetry.space_group_name_H-M   'P 1'
#
loop_
_entity.id
_entity.type
_entity.pdbx_description
1 polymer ?
#
loop_
_entity_poly.entity_id
_entity_poly.type
_entity_poly.pdbx_seq_one_letter_code
_entity_poly.pdbx_strand_id
1 'polypeptide(L)'
;MAWQDVVLFVGGFVLAGGIVPAIRAQEKPPVATTLTLVVMLAIFVVVFLTLHLWLTALSVLLQWSLWAIVLAQSLIRRAERNAEAASEAEVTSGLR
;
A
#
# COMPACT_ATOMS: atom_id res chain seq x y z
N MET A 1 21.89 -17.87 -10.94
CA MET A 1 22.61 -16.58 -10.91
C MET A 1 22.25 -15.84 -9.62
N ALA A 2 23.04 -16.02 -8.55
CA ALA A 2 22.73 -15.40 -7.25
C ALA A 2 22.82 -13.86 -7.27
N TRP A 3 23.63 -13.30 -8.17
CA TRP A 3 23.84 -11.86 -8.29
C TRP A 3 22.56 -11.07 -8.56
N GLN A 4 21.70 -11.54 -9.47
CA GLN A 4 20.46 -10.83 -9.80
C GLN A 4 19.50 -10.73 -8.60
N ASP A 5 19.44 -11.80 -7.79
CA ASP A 5 18.56 -11.86 -6.63
C ASP A 5 19.04 -10.89 -5.54
N VAL A 6 20.36 -10.76 -5.36
CA VAL A 6 20.95 -9.79 -4.44
C VAL A 6 20.68 -8.34 -4.88
N VAL A 7 20.89 -8.03 -6.16
CA VAL A 7 20.68 -6.66 -6.67
C VAL A 7 19.22 -6.25 -6.55
N LEU A 8 18.29 -7.12 -6.96
CA LEU A 8 16.85 -6.86 -6.86
C LEU A 8 16.39 -6.78 -5.40
N PHE A 9 16.92 -7.63 -4.52
CA PHE A 9 16.65 -7.57 -3.08
C PHE A 9 17.07 -6.23 -2.47
N VAL A 10 18.30 -5.76 -2.74
CA VAL A 10 18.80 -4.49 -2.20
C VAL A 10 17.94 -3.33 -2.72
N GLY A 11 17.64 -3.29 -4.02
CA GLY A 11 16.75 -2.29 -4.60
C GLY A 11 15.35 -2.32 -3.97
N GLY A 12 14.77 -3.51 -3.83
CA GLY A 12 13.47 -3.70 -3.20
C GLY A 12 13.44 -3.25 -1.74
N PHE A 13 14.53 -3.46 -0.99
CA PHE A 13 14.64 -3.03 0.40
C PHE A 13 14.74 -1.50 0.53
N VAL A 14 15.49 -0.84 -0.36
CA VAL A 14 15.54 0.63 -0.44
C VAL A 14 14.16 1.20 -0.78
N LEU A 15 13.46 0.62 -1.76
CA LEU A 15 12.09 1.00 -2.10
C LEU A 15 11.13 0.81 -0.93
N ALA A 16 11.27 -0.28 -0.16
CA ALA A 16 10.49 -0.50 1.05
C ALA A 16 10.69 0.64 2.07
N GLY A 17 11.93 1.10 2.27
CA GLY A 17 12.24 2.27 3.10
C GLY A 17 11.52 3.54 2.61
N GLY A 18 11.40 3.72 1.30
CA GLY A 18 10.69 4.83 0.67
C GLY A 18 9.16 4.82 0.88
N ILE A 19 8.56 3.71 1.30
CA ILE A 19 7.12 3.62 1.62
C ILE A 19 6.82 4.16 3.02
N VAL A 20 7.81 4.19 3.93
CA VAL A 20 7.63 4.61 5.32
C VAL A 20 7.04 6.03 5.46
N PRO A 21 7.46 7.04 4.68
CA PRO A 21 6.81 8.36 4.70
C PRO A 21 5.33 8.32 4.32
N ALA A 22 4.91 7.47 3.37
CA ALA A 22 3.50 7.34 2.98
C ALA A 22 2.64 6.77 4.12
N ILE A 23 3.20 5.86 4.92
CA ILE A 23 2.56 5.34 6.14
C ILE A 23 2.40 6.46 7.18
N ARG A 24 3.35 7.39 7.27
CA ARG A 24 3.32 8.49 8.25
C ARG A 24 2.59 9.75 7.78
N ALA A 25 2.34 9.88 6.47
CA ALA A 25 1.73 11.07 5.89
C ALA A 25 0.30 11.32 6.41
N GLN A 26 -0.02 12.60 6.63
CA GLN A 26 -1.37 13.05 6.98
C GLN A 26 -2.34 13.03 5.79
N GLU A 27 -1.85 13.06 4.56
CA GLU A 27 -2.67 12.80 3.38
C GLU A 27 -2.32 11.42 2.86
N LYS A 28 -3.34 10.55 2.73
CA LYS A 28 -3.15 9.20 2.20
C LYS A 28 -3.34 9.21 0.70
N PRO A 29 -2.58 8.37 -0.05
CA PRO A 29 -2.81 8.18 -1.47
C PRO A 29 -4.25 7.72 -1.76
N PRO A 30 -4.78 7.98 -2.97
CA PRO A 30 -6.07 7.48 -3.38
C PRO A 30 -6.16 5.95 -3.25
N VAL A 31 -7.24 5.46 -2.63
CA VAL A 31 -7.48 4.03 -2.36
C VAL A 31 -7.28 3.16 -3.61
N ALA A 32 -7.72 3.64 -4.78
CA ALA A 32 -7.58 2.91 -6.05
C ALA A 32 -6.11 2.64 -6.38
N THR A 33 -5.24 3.66 -6.29
CA THR A 33 -3.80 3.53 -6.53
C THR A 33 -3.16 2.57 -5.53
N THR A 34 -3.49 2.71 -4.24
CA THR A 34 -2.97 1.86 -3.17
C THR A 34 -3.37 0.40 -3.37
N LEU A 35 -4.63 0.15 -3.74
CA LEU A 35 -5.16 -1.19 -4.01
C LEU A 35 -4.46 -1.84 -5.22
N THR A 36 -4.27 -1.08 -6.30
CA THR A 36 -3.54 -1.55 -7.48
C THR A 36 -2.12 -1.99 -7.11
N LEU A 37 -1.40 -1.22 -6.28
CA LEU A 37 -0.06 -1.57 -5.84
C LEU A 37 -0.04 -2.83 -4.97
N VAL A 38 -0.99 -2.99 -4.04
CA VAL A 38 -1.11 -4.20 -3.22
C VAL A 38 -1.36 -5.43 -4.09
N VAL A 39 -2.28 -5.36 -5.05
CA VAL A 39 -2.57 -6.49 -5.94
C VAL A 39 -1.36 -6.81 -6.83
N MET A 40 -0.73 -5.80 -7.42
CA MET A 40 0.42 -5.98 -8.29
C MET A 40 1.61 -6.61 -7.54
N LEU A 41 1.92 -6.12 -6.34
CA LEU A 41 3.02 -6.65 -5.53
C LEU A 41 2.74 -8.09 -5.08
N ALA A 42 1.49 -8.46 -4.80
CA ALA A 42 1.13 -9.85 -4.49
C ALA A 42 1.45 -10.78 -5.67
N ILE A 43 1.11 -10.37 -6.89
CA ILE A 43 1.43 -11.12 -8.12
C ILE A 43 2.96 -11.25 -8.26
N PHE A 44 3.71 -10.17 -8.04
CA PHE A 44 5.18 -10.21 -8.12
C PHE A 44 5.82 -11.14 -7.08
N VAL A 45 5.29 -11.24 -5.87
CA VAL A 45 5.76 -12.25 -4.89
C VAL A 45 5.64 -13.65 -5.49
N VAL A 46 4.48 -14.01 -6.03
CA VAL A 46 4.26 -15.34 -6.64
C VAL A 46 5.22 -15.58 -7.81
N VAL A 47 5.39 -14.60 -8.69
CA VAL A 47 6.31 -14.69 -9.84
C VAL A 47 7.76 -14.86 -9.39
N PHE A 48 8.22 -14.11 -8.38
CA PHE A 48 9.60 -14.24 -7.91
C PHE A 48 9.85 -15.54 -7.16
N LEU A 49 8.84 -16.07 -6.46
CA LEU A 49 8.90 -17.41 -5.87
C LEU A 49 9.03 -18.50 -6.95
N THR A 50 8.25 -18.44 -8.04
CA THR A 50 8.33 -19.44 -9.12
C THR A 50 9.64 -19.36 -9.91
N LEU A 51 10.28 -18.18 -9.94
CA LEU A 51 11.61 -17.97 -10.51
C LEU A 51 12.77 -18.31 -9.55
N HIS A 52 12.48 -18.84 -8.35
CA HIS A 52 13.46 -19.14 -7.30
C HIS A 52 14.31 -17.92 -6.85
N LEU A 53 13.77 -16.70 -6.95
CA LEU A 53 14.37 -15.46 -6.49
C LEU A 53 13.90 -15.15 -5.06
N TRP A 54 14.37 -15.94 -4.11
CA TRP A 54 13.87 -15.94 -2.73
C TRP A 54 14.12 -14.63 -1.99
N LEU A 55 15.30 -14.02 -2.16
CA LEU A 55 15.61 -12.75 -1.51
C LEU A 55 14.73 -11.64 -2.09
N THR A 56 14.61 -11.57 -3.41
CA THR A 56 13.75 -10.62 -4.10
C THR A 56 12.30 -10.78 -3.65
N ALA A 57 11.79 -12.01 -3.64
CA ALA A 57 10.43 -12.31 -3.17
C ALA A 57 10.20 -11.79 -1.74
N LEU A 58 11.18 -11.95 -0.83
CA LEU A 58 11.10 -11.43 0.54
C LEU A 58 11.01 -9.90 0.58
N SER A 59 11.85 -9.19 -0.19
CA SER A 59 11.79 -7.72 -0.25
C SER A 59 10.49 -7.19 -0.85
N VAL A 60 9.92 -7.90 -1.82
CA VAL A 60 8.65 -7.54 -2.46
C VAL A 60 7.48 -7.85 -1.53
N LEU A 61 7.56 -8.93 -0.77
CA LEU A 61 6.57 -9.25 0.28
C LEU A 61 6.58 -8.19 1.39
N LEU A 62 7.76 -7.67 1.75
CA LEU A 62 7.86 -6.53 2.67
C LEU A 62 7.18 -5.29 2.09
N GLN A 63 7.48 -4.93 0.84
CA GLN A 63 6.82 -3.79 0.15
C GLN A 63 5.30 -3.97 0.08
N TRP A 64 4.84 -5.19 -0.25
CA TRP A 64 3.43 -5.54 -0.27
C TRP A 64 2.76 -5.30 1.09
N SER A 65 3.42 -5.75 2.17
CA SER A 65 2.93 -5.56 3.54
C SER A 65 2.82 -4.09 3.92
N LEU A 66 3.83 -3.28 3.57
CA LEU A 66 3.82 -1.84 3.82
C LEU A 66 2.69 -1.13 3.05
N TRP A 67 2.48 -1.47 1.78
CA TRP A 67 1.37 -0.93 1.00
C TRP A 67 0.00 -1.41 1.48
N ALA A 68 -0.10 -2.64 1.99
CA ALA A 68 -1.33 -3.15 2.61
C ALA A 68 -1.70 -2.33 3.86
N ILE A 69 -0.69 -1.92 4.67
CA ILE A 69 -0.90 -1.01 5.79
C ILE A 69 -1.40 0.36 5.31
N VAL A 70 -0.79 0.94 4.27
CA VAL A 70 -1.25 2.21 3.69
C VAL A 70 -2.69 2.08 3.16
N LEU A 71 -3.02 0.96 2.51
CA LEU A 71 -4.37 0.68 2.01
C LEU A 71 -5.38 0.65 3.16
N ALA A 72 -5.09 -0.10 4.23
CA ALA A 72 -5.93 -0.15 5.41
C ALA A 72 -6.16 1.25 6.01
N GLN A 73 -5.10 2.05 6.16
CA GLN A 73 -5.20 3.43 6.65
C GLN A 73 -6.03 4.33 5.72
N SER A 74 -5.89 4.17 4.40
CA SER A 74 -6.67 4.95 3.42
C SER A 74 -8.16 4.60 3.42
N LEU A 75 -8.52 3.34 3.71
CA LEU A 75 -9.90 2.90 3.83
C LEU A 75 -10.57 3.45 5.09
N ILE A 76 -9.88 3.39 6.24
CA ILE A 76 -10.39 3.91 7.51
C ILE A 76 -10.71 5.41 7.39
N ARG A 77 -9.78 6.20 6.86
CA ARG A 77 -9.98 7.66 6.70
C ARG A 77 -11.08 8.02 5.70
N ARG A 78 -11.31 7.18 4.70
CA ARG A 78 -12.42 7.37 3.77
C ARG A 78 -13.76 7.12 4.46
N ALA A 79 -13.84 6.14 5.36
CA ALA A 79 -15.04 5.88 6.15
C ALA A 79 -15.36 7.05 7.09
N GLU A 80 -14.35 7.58 7.80
CA GLU A 80 -14.48 8.75 8.68
C GLU A 80 -15.02 9.97 7.92
N ARG A 81 -14.39 10.33 6.79
CA ARG A 81 -14.85 11.44 5.93
C ARG A 81 -16.28 11.29 5.42
N ASN A 82 -16.68 10.06 5.09
CA ASN A 82 -18.04 9.81 4.62
C ASN A 82 -19.07 9.96 5.75
N ALA A 83 -18.72 9.63 7.00
CA ALA A 83 -19.57 9.80 8.16
C ALA A 83 -19.74 11.29 8.52
N GLU A 84 -18.65 12.07 8.48
CA GLU A 84 -18.68 13.53 8.65
C GLU A 84 -19.60 14.19 7.60
N ALA A 85 -19.40 13.86 6.32
CA ALA A 85 -20.23 14.39 5.24
C ALA A 85 -21.72 14.02 5.37
N ALA A 86 -22.04 12.83 5.89
CA ALA A 86 -23.42 12.44 6.16
C ALA A 86 -24.06 13.26 7.28
N SER A 87 -23.31 13.54 8.35
CA SER A 87 -23.78 14.38 9.46
C SER A 87 -24.02 15.83 9.04
N GLU A 88 -23.14 16.42 8.22
CA GLU A 88 -23.32 17.77 7.67
C GLU A 88 -24.53 17.86 6.72
N ALA A 89 -24.76 16.82 5.90
CA ALA A 89 -25.93 16.74 5.04
C ALA A 89 -27.24 16.68 5.85
N GLU A 90 -27.26 15.95 6.97
CA GLU A 90 -28.42 15.90 7.87
C GLU A 90 -28.72 17.28 8.49
N VAL A 91 -27.70 17.96 9.04
CA VAL A 91 -27.84 19.30 9.65
C VAL A 91 -28.34 20.32 8.62
N THR A 92 -27.79 20.32 7.41
CA THR A 92 -28.20 21.25 6.35
C THR A 92 -29.60 20.96 5.81
N SER A 93 -30.05 19.70 5.83
CA SER A 93 -31.41 19.33 5.44
C SER A 93 -32.47 19.72 6.46
N GLY A 94 -32.18 19.67 7.76
CA GLY A 94 -33.12 20.05 8.83
C GLY A 94 -33.30 21.56 9.01
N LEU A 95 -32.48 22.37 8.34
CA LEU A 95 -32.58 23.84 8.33
C LEU A 95 -33.48 24.39 7.20
N ARG A 96 -34.00 23.53 6.32
CA ARG A 96 -34.92 23.88 5.23
C ARG A 96 -36.34 23.43 5.54
#